data_AF-A0A2V1D000-F1
#
_entry.id   AF-A0A2V1D000-F1
#
_cell.length_a   1.000
_cell.length_b   1.000
_cell.length_c   1.000
_cell.angle_alpha   90.00
_cell.angle_beta   90.00
_cell.angle_gamma   90.00
#
_symmetry.space_group_name_H-M   'P 1'
#
loop_
_entity.id
_entity.type
_entity.pdbx_description
1 polymer ?
#
loop_
_entity_poly.entity_id
_entity_poly.type
_entity_poly.pdbx_seq_one_letter_code
_entity_poly.pdbx_strand_id
1 'polypeptide(L)'
;MEDDESERDGRNSDADSDCVDTLCADKHTAGGFDADSTLDDLLLRFCYFLATEEYEDGIPRSTLLVYFSRILGISADGSTFERSVHYTPKLSGLIYCIRLILLESTLPRFAHSHIGWEARPRHGQLNTLNRIRQEKMCLGSQAPMGELLSLRNYGRALTRSDGPSFRVDWSEDGQEVSWDDFRLSMAQFRQIGYSALESAASSCNRLMYGWQPRCDLEKIRDRLSNNAEGYSFVSDPANGLLEAYLELSRRACLATADGLMTDSSWDKDAVRRYLTMCDVLRQEIMELVHLKGGQAPRGPELFSVEHRNGPSTLRGVCVYLARMIIKCRHQKSRRATNNEFQVVRFLPPEPSRIVYQYLVYIRPFACMLYRACFGLDVDSSLLFSSPARPKEPWKTPVLSKALQRRTERILGHPIGVQAYRQLSIAITEKHIKHISKPFNRHDDRTKEADINVAFA
;
A
#
# COMPACT_ATOMS: atom_id res chain seq x y z
N MET A 1 7.56 -4.44 -16.56
CA MET A 1 6.23 -4.08 -17.11
C MET A 1 5.18 -4.68 -16.21
N GLU A 2 4.20 -3.87 -15.88
CA GLU A 2 3.31 -4.01 -14.73
C GLU A 2 2.24 -5.08 -15.01
N ASP A 3 2.24 -6.15 -14.21
CA ASP A 3 1.05 -7.01 -14.09
C ASP A 3 -0.03 -6.17 -13.36
N ASP A 4 -0.98 -5.67 -14.15
CA ASP A 4 -2.23 -5.01 -13.74
C ASP A 4 -3.13 -6.07 -13.10
N GLU A 5 -3.01 -6.27 -11.79
CA GLU A 5 -4.10 -6.86 -11.03
C GLU A 5 -5.17 -5.79 -10.86
N SER A 6 -6.30 -5.99 -11.53
CA SER A 6 -7.51 -5.20 -11.39
C SER A 6 -7.91 -5.12 -9.91
N GLU A 7 -7.63 -3.99 -9.26
CA GLU A 7 -8.26 -3.62 -8.01
C GLU A 7 -9.73 -3.36 -8.33
N ARG A 8 -10.57 -4.40 -8.21
CA ARG A 8 -12.03 -4.25 -8.27
C ARG A 8 -12.43 -3.32 -7.14
N ASP A 9 -12.98 -2.15 -7.51
CA ASP A 9 -13.65 -1.23 -6.60
C ASP A 9 -14.86 -1.93 -5.96
N GLY A 10 -14.62 -2.60 -4.83
CA GLY A 10 -15.66 -3.02 -3.92
C GLY A 10 -16.23 -1.78 -3.25
N ARG A 11 -17.47 -1.40 -3.60
CA ARG A 11 -18.30 -0.52 -2.78
C ARG A 11 -18.43 -1.15 -1.39
N ASN A 12 -17.60 -0.72 -0.45
CA ASN A 12 -17.78 -1.04 0.96
C ASN A 12 -18.41 0.17 1.64
N SER A 13 -19.59 -0.08 2.20
CA SER A 13 -20.42 0.86 2.95
C SER A 13 -19.70 1.39 4.20
N ASP A 14 -20.09 2.60 4.56
CA ASP A 14 -19.54 3.43 5.61
C ASP A 14 -19.50 2.76 6.99
N ALA A 15 -18.34 2.83 7.65
CA ALA A 15 -18.17 2.69 9.09
C ALA A 15 -16.76 3.18 9.49
N ASP A 16 -16.46 4.47 9.30
CA ASP A 16 -15.24 5.08 9.86
C ASP A 16 -15.49 6.49 10.42
N SER A 17 -16.75 6.81 10.73
CA SER A 17 -17.13 8.03 11.45
C SER A 17 -18.11 7.67 12.55
N ASP A 18 -17.61 7.04 13.62
CA ASP A 18 -18.10 7.17 15.00
C ASP A 18 -17.15 6.39 15.92
N CYS A 19 -16.14 7.09 16.46
CA CYS A 19 -14.98 6.49 17.13
C CYS A 19 -15.18 6.17 18.64
N VAL A 20 -16.40 6.10 19.17
CA VAL A 20 -16.58 5.94 20.63
C VAL A 20 -17.53 4.80 21.06
N ASP A 21 -18.45 4.31 20.23
CA ASP A 21 -19.57 3.50 20.75
C ASP A 21 -19.60 1.99 20.42
N THR A 22 -18.57 1.41 19.79
CA THR A 22 -18.65 0.00 19.31
C THR A 22 -17.58 -0.92 19.87
N LEU A 23 -17.56 -1.12 21.18
CA LEU A 23 -16.71 -2.12 21.85
C LEU A 23 -17.48 -2.85 22.96
N CYS A 24 -18.52 -3.61 22.62
CA CYS A 24 -19.09 -4.64 23.50
C CYS A 24 -20.12 -5.50 22.74
N ALA A 25 -19.71 -6.68 22.25
CA ALA A 25 -20.45 -7.94 22.34
C ALA A 25 -19.87 -8.96 21.33
N ASP A 26 -19.25 -10.01 21.85
CA ASP A 26 -19.38 -11.34 21.25
C ASP A 26 -19.13 -12.40 22.33
N LYS A 27 -20.18 -13.16 22.65
CA LYS A 27 -20.10 -14.35 23.50
C LYS A 27 -20.24 -15.57 22.59
N HIS A 28 -19.19 -16.38 22.59
CA HIS A 28 -19.22 -17.75 22.09
C HIS A 28 -20.25 -18.60 22.84
N THR A 29 -20.96 -19.45 22.09
CA THR A 29 -21.54 -20.69 22.61
C THR A 29 -21.15 -21.84 21.68
N ALA A 30 -20.42 -22.79 22.25
CA ALA A 30 -20.08 -24.08 21.64
C ALA A 30 -21.19 -25.11 21.96
N GLY A 31 -21.44 -26.03 21.03
CA GLY A 31 -22.25 -27.23 21.28
C GLY A 31 -23.15 -27.65 20.12
N GLY A 32 -22.55 -28.20 19.06
CA GLY A 32 -23.27 -28.92 18.00
C GLY A 32 -22.37 -30.04 17.46
N PHE A 33 -22.92 -31.24 17.29
CA PHE A 33 -22.25 -32.34 16.58
C PHE A 33 -21.87 -31.85 15.16
N ASP A 34 -20.62 -32.08 14.78
CA ASP A 34 -19.88 -31.29 13.78
C ASP A 34 -20.19 -31.66 12.32
N ALA A 35 -21.44 -31.45 11.90
CA ALA A 35 -21.85 -31.62 10.50
C ALA A 35 -21.05 -30.73 9.53
N ASP A 36 -20.59 -29.58 10.02
CA ASP A 36 -19.74 -28.65 9.28
C ASP A 36 -18.36 -29.26 8.98
N SER A 37 -17.68 -29.91 9.95
CA SER A 37 -16.40 -30.59 9.69
C SER A 37 -16.47 -31.71 8.65
N THR A 38 -17.59 -32.43 8.61
CA THR A 38 -17.80 -33.52 7.64
C THR A 38 -17.96 -32.97 6.22
N LEU A 39 -18.74 -31.89 6.09
CA LEU A 39 -18.91 -31.23 4.80
C LEU A 39 -17.59 -30.64 4.31
N ASP A 40 -16.82 -29.99 5.19
CA ASP A 40 -15.51 -29.43 4.88
C ASP A 40 -14.53 -30.49 4.39
N ASP A 41 -14.46 -31.65 5.06
CA ASP A 41 -13.63 -32.79 4.65
C ASP A 41 -14.03 -33.31 3.24
N LEU A 42 -15.32 -33.47 2.99
CA LEU A 42 -15.83 -33.93 1.69
C LEU A 42 -15.57 -32.92 0.57
N LEU A 43 -15.75 -31.63 0.85
CA LEU A 43 -15.45 -30.54 -0.07
C LEU A 43 -13.96 -30.51 -0.39
N LEU A 44 -13.09 -30.62 0.61
CA LEU A 44 -11.65 -30.65 0.40
C LEU A 44 -11.23 -31.86 -0.46
N ARG A 45 -11.78 -33.05 -0.20
CA ARG A 45 -11.53 -34.25 -1.02
C ARG A 45 -11.99 -34.08 -2.46
N PHE A 46 -13.15 -33.46 -2.69
CA PHE A 46 -13.64 -33.15 -4.03
C PHE A 46 -12.73 -32.12 -4.73
N CYS A 47 -12.36 -31.04 -4.05
CA CYS A 47 -11.41 -30.05 -4.57
C CYS A 47 -10.06 -30.65 -4.91
N TYR A 48 -9.56 -31.58 -4.07
CA TYR A 48 -8.33 -32.33 -4.34
C TYR A 48 -8.46 -33.18 -5.61
N PHE A 49 -9.58 -33.91 -5.76
CA PHE A 49 -9.86 -34.67 -6.98
C PHE A 49 -9.79 -33.76 -8.22
N LEU A 50 -10.49 -32.62 -8.22
CA LEU A 50 -10.44 -31.66 -9.34
C LEU A 50 -9.04 -31.09 -9.61
N ALA A 51 -8.22 -30.93 -8.56
CA ALA A 51 -6.85 -30.41 -8.67
C ALA A 51 -5.87 -31.44 -9.24
N THR A 52 -6.12 -32.74 -9.03
CA THR A 52 -5.23 -33.84 -9.41
C THR A 52 -5.76 -34.72 -10.55
N GLU A 53 -6.93 -34.39 -11.09
CA GLU A 53 -7.60 -35.09 -12.18
C GLU A 53 -6.63 -35.37 -13.34
N GLU A 54 -6.64 -36.60 -13.85
CA GLU A 54 -5.77 -37.00 -14.95
C GLU A 54 -6.42 -36.69 -16.30
N TYR A 55 -5.59 -36.43 -17.30
CA TYR A 55 -6.09 -36.19 -18.64
C TYR A 55 -6.56 -37.50 -19.26
N GLU A 56 -7.72 -37.49 -19.90
CA GLU A 56 -8.16 -38.58 -20.77
C GLU A 56 -7.48 -38.40 -22.12
N ASP A 57 -6.86 -39.46 -22.63
CA ASP A 57 -6.12 -39.47 -23.92
C ASP A 57 -5.06 -38.36 -24.07
N GLY A 58 -4.52 -37.86 -22.95
CA GLY A 58 -3.56 -36.76 -22.94
C GLY A 58 -4.18 -35.40 -23.30
N ILE A 59 -5.51 -35.27 -23.26
CA ILE A 59 -6.26 -34.07 -23.62
C ILE A 59 -6.55 -33.25 -22.35
N PRO A 60 -5.93 -32.06 -22.15
CA PRO A 60 -6.11 -31.30 -20.90
C PRO A 60 -7.56 -30.89 -20.63
N ARG A 61 -8.33 -30.61 -21.70
CA ARG A 61 -9.74 -30.19 -21.62
C ARG A 61 -10.71 -31.29 -21.19
N SER A 62 -10.24 -32.53 -21.02
CA SER A 62 -11.08 -33.60 -20.42
C SER A 62 -11.33 -33.33 -18.95
N THR A 63 -10.43 -32.61 -18.27
CA THR A 63 -10.55 -32.29 -16.84
C THR A 63 -11.51 -31.13 -16.61
N LEU A 64 -12.32 -31.23 -15.56
CA LEU A 64 -13.34 -30.22 -15.27
C LEU A 64 -12.72 -28.86 -14.97
N LEU A 65 -11.59 -28.84 -14.27
CA LEU A 65 -10.94 -27.59 -13.87
C LEU A 65 -10.31 -26.84 -15.04
N VAL A 66 -9.68 -27.56 -15.98
CA VAL A 66 -9.17 -26.95 -17.22
C VAL A 66 -10.34 -26.50 -18.08
N TYR A 67 -11.40 -27.31 -18.21
CA TYR A 67 -12.61 -26.93 -18.94
C TYR A 67 -13.24 -25.64 -18.39
N PHE A 68 -13.45 -25.57 -17.07
CA PHE A 68 -13.93 -24.37 -16.39
C PHE A 68 -13.02 -23.18 -16.62
N SER A 69 -11.70 -23.36 -16.54
CA SER A 69 -10.75 -22.28 -16.80
C SER A 69 -10.88 -21.73 -18.23
N ARG A 70 -11.29 -22.52 -19.22
CA ARG A 70 -11.51 -22.04 -20.60
C ARG A 70 -12.77 -21.21 -20.71
N ILE A 71 -13.84 -21.57 -19.98
CA ILE A 71 -15.06 -20.75 -19.89
C ILE A 71 -14.73 -19.36 -19.33
N LEU A 72 -13.81 -19.27 -18.35
CA LEU A 72 -13.35 -17.98 -17.83
C LEU A 72 -12.64 -17.11 -18.88
N GLY A 73 -12.26 -17.66 -20.03
CA GLY A 73 -11.71 -16.94 -21.17
C GLY A 73 -12.77 -16.39 -22.12
N ILE A 74 -14.05 -16.53 -21.81
CA ILE A 74 -15.17 -15.97 -22.57
C ILE A 74 -15.69 -14.72 -21.84
N SER A 75 -16.07 -13.68 -22.58
CA SER A 75 -16.66 -12.45 -22.03
C SER A 75 -17.97 -12.74 -21.30
N ALA A 76 -18.36 -11.87 -20.35
CA ALA A 76 -19.54 -12.09 -19.50
C ALA A 76 -20.86 -12.18 -20.29
N ASP A 77 -20.93 -11.52 -21.45
CA ASP A 77 -22.05 -11.54 -22.40
C ASP A 77 -21.92 -12.66 -23.45
N GLY A 78 -20.84 -13.44 -23.43
CA GLY A 78 -20.60 -14.54 -24.37
C GLY A 78 -20.23 -14.11 -25.79
N SER A 79 -20.07 -12.81 -26.05
CA SER A 79 -19.89 -12.27 -27.40
C SER A 79 -18.46 -12.38 -27.91
N THR A 80 -17.47 -12.41 -27.02
CA THR A 80 -16.05 -12.36 -27.38
C THR A 80 -15.19 -13.22 -26.45
N PHE A 81 -13.90 -13.36 -26.79
CA PHE A 81 -12.90 -13.93 -25.90
C PHE A 81 -12.20 -12.84 -25.08
N GLU A 82 -11.93 -13.16 -23.82
CA GLU A 82 -11.17 -12.32 -22.90
C GLU A 82 -9.74 -12.11 -23.40
N ARG A 83 -9.26 -10.87 -23.32
CA ARG A 83 -7.85 -10.57 -23.61
C ARG A 83 -6.94 -11.18 -22.55
N SER A 84 -5.67 -11.38 -22.90
CA SER A 84 -4.67 -11.97 -22.00
C SER A 84 -4.57 -11.23 -20.65
N VAL A 85 -4.71 -9.90 -20.67
CA VAL A 85 -4.70 -9.05 -19.46
C VAL A 85 -5.86 -9.35 -18.50
N HIS A 86 -7.01 -9.78 -18.99
CA HIS A 86 -8.18 -10.12 -18.17
C HIS A 86 -8.27 -11.62 -17.85
N TYR A 87 -7.67 -12.46 -18.69
CA TYR A 87 -7.70 -13.90 -18.51
C TYR A 87 -6.61 -14.43 -17.57
N THR A 88 -5.38 -13.93 -17.70
CA THR A 88 -4.23 -14.39 -16.88
C THR A 88 -4.39 -14.17 -15.36
N PRO A 89 -5.11 -13.13 -14.87
CA PRO A 89 -5.43 -13.02 -13.44
C PRO A 89 -6.39 -14.12 -12.97
N LYS A 90 -7.40 -14.49 -13.78
CA LYS A 90 -8.35 -15.58 -13.47
C LYS A 90 -7.60 -16.91 -13.32
N LEU A 91 -6.68 -17.21 -14.24
CA LEU A 91 -5.80 -18.38 -14.16
C LEU A 91 -4.90 -18.34 -12.90
N SER A 92 -4.36 -17.17 -12.54
CA SER A 92 -3.53 -17.01 -11.35
C SER A 92 -4.29 -17.30 -10.06
N GLY A 93 -5.57 -16.89 -10.00
CA GLY A 93 -6.47 -17.24 -8.90
C GLY A 93 -6.67 -18.75 -8.76
N LEU A 94 -6.97 -19.45 -9.87
CA LEU A 94 -7.10 -20.91 -9.87
C LEU A 94 -5.80 -21.60 -9.42
N ILE A 95 -4.66 -21.21 -9.97
CA ILE A 95 -3.34 -21.73 -9.60
C ILE A 95 -3.07 -21.55 -8.10
N TYR A 96 -3.44 -20.39 -7.54
CA TYR A 96 -3.29 -20.14 -6.12
C TYR A 96 -4.16 -21.07 -5.27
N CYS A 97 -5.44 -21.21 -5.60
CA CYS A 97 -6.34 -22.12 -4.89
C CYS A 97 -5.86 -23.58 -4.96
N ILE A 98 -5.46 -24.05 -6.14
CA ILE A 98 -4.93 -25.42 -6.31
C ILE A 98 -3.69 -25.64 -5.43
N ARG A 99 -2.78 -24.66 -5.33
CA ARG A 99 -1.61 -24.77 -4.43
C ARG A 99 -2.00 -24.95 -2.98
N LEU A 100 -3.01 -24.21 -2.51
CA LEU A 100 -3.51 -24.33 -1.14
C LEU A 100 -4.19 -25.67 -0.90
N ILE A 101 -5.05 -26.11 -1.83
CA ILE A 101 -5.73 -27.40 -1.78
C ILE A 101 -4.70 -28.52 -1.70
N LEU A 102 -3.73 -28.56 -2.62
CA LEU A 102 -2.69 -29.60 -2.62
C LEU A 102 -1.82 -29.56 -1.35
N LEU A 103 -1.55 -28.38 -0.79
CA LEU A 103 -0.79 -28.27 0.45
C LEU A 103 -1.59 -28.85 1.64
N GLU A 104 -2.86 -28.48 1.79
CA GLU A 104 -3.69 -29.02 2.87
C GLU A 104 -3.94 -30.52 2.66
N SER A 105 -4.21 -30.99 1.44
CA SER A 105 -4.43 -32.41 1.18
C SER A 105 -3.18 -33.30 1.33
N THR A 106 -1.98 -32.73 1.37
CA THR A 106 -0.73 -33.50 1.51
C THR A 106 -0.01 -33.31 2.84
N LEU A 107 -0.15 -32.15 3.46
CA LEU A 107 0.48 -31.78 4.72
C LEU A 107 -0.50 -30.98 5.59
N PRO A 108 -1.69 -31.54 5.89
CA PRO A 108 -2.70 -30.80 6.64
C PRO A 108 -2.18 -30.48 8.04
N ARG A 109 -2.57 -29.31 8.57
CA ARG A 109 -2.11 -28.94 9.92
C ARG A 109 -2.74 -29.83 10.99
N PHE A 110 -3.98 -30.24 10.77
CA PHE A 110 -4.78 -31.10 11.64
C PHE A 110 -5.28 -32.30 10.84
N ALA A 111 -5.66 -33.38 11.51
CA ALA A 111 -6.19 -34.55 10.80
C ALA A 111 -7.61 -34.28 10.30
N HIS A 112 -7.92 -34.76 9.10
CA HIS A 112 -9.27 -34.77 8.53
C HIS A 112 -9.85 -36.18 8.71
N SER A 113 -10.55 -36.37 9.84
CA SER A 113 -10.95 -37.70 10.32
C SER A 113 -11.96 -38.38 9.41
N HIS A 114 -12.86 -37.64 8.76
CA HIS A 114 -13.90 -38.24 7.91
C HIS A 114 -13.31 -38.82 6.62
N ILE A 115 -12.32 -38.16 6.04
CA ILE A 115 -11.65 -38.63 4.81
C ILE A 115 -10.38 -39.44 5.08
N GLY A 116 -10.02 -39.62 6.36
CA GLY A 116 -8.89 -40.44 6.80
C GLY A 116 -7.53 -39.85 6.46
N TRP A 117 -7.41 -38.51 6.40
CA TRP A 117 -6.11 -37.86 6.19
C TRP A 117 -5.49 -37.49 7.53
N GLU A 118 -4.29 -38.03 7.77
CA GLU A 118 -3.52 -37.75 8.97
C GLU A 118 -2.93 -36.35 8.97
N ALA A 119 -2.77 -35.77 10.16
CA ALA A 119 -2.03 -34.52 10.34
C ALA A 119 -0.58 -34.67 9.85
N ARG A 120 0.01 -33.58 9.34
CA ARG A 120 1.37 -33.59 8.82
C ARG A 120 2.38 -34.15 9.84
N PRO A 121 3.32 -35.02 9.42
CA PRO A 121 4.32 -35.60 10.31
C PRO A 121 5.33 -34.53 10.78
N ARG A 122 5.99 -34.78 11.92
CA ARG A 122 7.04 -33.87 12.45
C ARG A 122 8.25 -33.74 11.53
N HIS A 123 8.57 -34.78 10.77
CA HIS A 123 9.72 -34.86 9.88
C HIS A 123 9.31 -35.40 8.50
N GLY A 124 10.15 -35.20 7.47
CA GLY A 124 9.92 -35.75 6.12
C GLY A 124 8.92 -34.97 5.25
N GLN A 125 8.37 -33.85 5.74
CA GLN A 125 7.35 -33.05 5.03
C GLN A 125 7.77 -32.65 3.60
N LEU A 126 9.04 -32.26 3.42
CA LEU A 126 9.57 -31.87 2.11
C LEU A 126 9.51 -33.03 1.09
N ASN A 127 9.80 -34.25 1.51
CA ASN A 127 9.76 -35.42 0.62
C ASN A 127 8.31 -35.74 0.20
N THR A 128 7.38 -35.69 1.16
CA THR A 128 5.94 -35.86 0.91
C THR A 128 5.43 -34.82 -0.10
N LEU A 129 5.77 -33.55 0.11
CA LEU A 129 5.36 -32.46 -0.79
C LEU A 129 6.02 -32.57 -2.17
N ASN A 130 7.31 -32.93 -2.23
CA ASN A 130 8.02 -33.01 -3.52
C ASN A 130 7.44 -34.09 -4.43
N ARG A 131 6.96 -35.22 -3.88
CA ARG A 131 6.31 -36.27 -4.66
C ARG A 131 5.12 -35.72 -5.46
N ILE A 132 4.16 -35.09 -4.76
CA ILE A 132 2.99 -34.53 -5.44
C ILE A 132 3.33 -33.32 -6.30
N ARG A 133 4.32 -32.51 -5.87
CA ARG A 133 4.75 -31.32 -6.62
C ARG A 133 5.27 -31.69 -8.01
N GLN A 134 6.14 -32.70 -8.09
CA GLN A 134 6.72 -33.15 -9.35
C GLN A 134 5.65 -33.74 -10.27
N GLU A 135 4.73 -34.51 -9.72
CA GLU A 135 3.70 -35.22 -10.47
C GLU A 135 2.57 -34.31 -10.96
N LYS A 136 2.10 -33.38 -10.12
CA LYS A 136 0.85 -32.65 -10.35
C LYS A 136 0.99 -31.12 -10.35
N MET A 137 2.13 -30.53 -9.95
CA MET A 137 2.25 -29.06 -9.80
C MET A 137 3.24 -28.37 -10.75
N CYS A 138 4.06 -29.15 -11.47
CA CYS A 138 5.09 -28.61 -12.35
C CYS A 138 4.55 -28.28 -13.75
N LEU A 139 5.20 -27.35 -14.45
CA LEU A 139 4.93 -27.14 -15.87
C LEU A 139 5.21 -28.44 -16.63
N GLY A 140 4.27 -28.86 -17.49
CA GLY A 140 4.35 -30.13 -18.22
C GLY A 140 3.78 -31.35 -17.50
N SER A 141 3.32 -31.22 -16.24
CA SER A 141 2.55 -32.29 -15.59
C SER A 141 1.25 -32.56 -16.36
N GLN A 142 0.86 -33.83 -16.52
CA GLN A 142 -0.44 -34.25 -17.04
C GLN A 142 -1.54 -34.07 -15.98
N ALA A 143 -1.68 -32.84 -15.47
CA ALA A 143 -2.60 -32.46 -14.40
C ALA A 143 -3.04 -30.99 -14.59
N PRO A 144 -4.22 -30.57 -14.10
CA PRO A 144 -4.76 -29.22 -14.32
C PRO A 144 -3.78 -28.09 -14.07
N MET A 145 -2.95 -28.15 -13.02
CA MET A 145 -1.94 -27.13 -12.74
C MET A 145 -0.98 -26.92 -13.91
N GLY A 146 -0.50 -27.99 -14.55
CA GLY A 146 0.46 -27.93 -15.64
C GLY A 146 -0.07 -27.13 -16.83
N GLU A 147 -1.32 -27.38 -17.22
CA GLU A 147 -2.00 -26.66 -18.29
C GLU A 147 -2.30 -25.20 -17.90
N LEU A 148 -2.81 -24.95 -16.69
CA LEU A 148 -3.08 -23.58 -16.23
C LEU A 148 -1.79 -22.73 -16.17
N LEU A 149 -0.66 -23.33 -15.76
CA LEU A 149 0.64 -22.69 -15.80
C LEU A 149 1.06 -22.38 -17.24
N SER A 150 0.88 -23.32 -18.16
CA SER A 150 1.16 -23.16 -19.59
C SER A 150 0.36 -22.00 -20.19
N LEU A 151 -0.97 -22.02 -20.03
CA LEU A 151 -1.88 -20.98 -20.51
C LEU A 151 -1.56 -19.61 -19.93
N ARG A 152 -1.26 -19.52 -18.62
CA ARG A 152 -0.89 -18.25 -17.99
C ARG A 152 0.43 -17.71 -18.56
N ASN A 153 1.43 -18.57 -18.74
CA ASN A 153 2.72 -18.16 -19.28
C ASN A 153 2.59 -17.72 -20.74
N TYR A 154 1.79 -18.44 -21.53
CA TYR A 154 1.46 -18.05 -22.91
C TYR A 154 0.75 -16.70 -22.94
N GLY A 155 -0.32 -16.51 -22.15
CA GLY A 155 -1.03 -15.24 -22.05
C GLY A 155 -0.12 -14.08 -21.66
N ARG A 156 0.79 -14.28 -20.69
CA ARG A 156 1.80 -13.26 -20.30
C ARG A 156 2.76 -12.89 -21.44
N ALA A 157 3.10 -13.84 -22.30
CA ALA A 157 3.89 -13.54 -23.49
C ALA A 157 3.10 -12.70 -24.50
N LEU A 158 1.80 -13.01 -24.70
CA LEU A 158 0.90 -12.23 -25.56
C LEU A 158 0.56 -10.84 -25.01
N THR A 159 0.49 -10.65 -23.69
CA THR A 159 0.20 -9.33 -23.12
C THR A 159 1.25 -8.29 -23.54
N ARG A 160 2.49 -8.71 -23.88
CA ARG A 160 3.51 -7.81 -24.43
C ARG A 160 3.13 -7.22 -25.79
N SER A 161 2.27 -7.89 -26.55
CA SER A 161 1.74 -7.43 -27.83
C SER A 161 0.36 -6.75 -27.74
N ASP A 162 -0.35 -6.84 -26.61
CA ASP A 162 -1.73 -6.31 -26.46
C ASP A 162 -1.82 -4.78 -26.36
N GLY A 163 -0.70 -4.06 -26.47
CA GLY A 163 -0.61 -2.61 -26.25
C GLY A 163 -0.76 -2.23 -24.77
N PRO A 164 -0.50 -0.95 -24.41
CA PRO A 164 -0.64 -0.51 -23.02
C PRO A 164 -2.12 -0.52 -22.58
N SER A 165 -2.38 -0.96 -21.34
CA SER A 165 -3.71 -0.94 -20.71
C SER A 165 -4.23 0.48 -20.48
N PHE A 166 -3.32 1.46 -20.36
CA PHE A 166 -3.62 2.88 -20.25
C PHE A 166 -2.99 3.61 -21.43
N ARG A 167 -3.83 4.06 -22.37
CA ARG A 167 -3.38 4.86 -23.52
C ARG A 167 -3.65 6.32 -23.23
N VAL A 168 -2.64 7.14 -23.51
CA VAL A 168 -2.76 8.59 -23.48
C VAL A 168 -2.42 9.16 -24.85
N ASP A 169 -3.14 10.21 -25.21
CA ASP A 169 -2.81 11.04 -26.35
C ASP A 169 -2.36 12.42 -25.85
N TRP A 170 -1.42 13.03 -26.56
CA TRP A 170 -0.84 14.31 -26.20
C TRP A 170 -1.20 15.35 -27.26
N SER A 171 -1.52 16.56 -26.82
CA SER A 171 -1.53 17.73 -27.72
C SER A 171 -0.15 17.94 -28.35
N GLU A 172 -0.11 18.62 -29.50
CA GLU A 172 1.16 18.88 -30.22
C GLU A 172 2.17 19.65 -29.36
N ASP A 173 1.70 20.60 -28.55
CA ASP A 173 2.51 21.40 -27.62
C ASP A 173 2.87 20.65 -26.32
N GLY A 174 2.33 19.44 -26.13
CA GLY A 174 2.49 18.64 -24.93
C GLY A 174 1.93 19.28 -23.65
N GLN A 175 1.03 20.25 -23.75
CA GLN A 175 0.40 20.88 -22.58
C GLN A 175 -0.91 20.23 -22.15
N GLU A 176 -1.46 19.32 -22.95
CA GLU A 176 -2.66 18.56 -22.62
C GLU A 176 -2.43 17.07 -22.83
N VAL A 177 -2.86 16.28 -21.86
CA VAL A 177 -2.93 14.82 -21.96
C VAL A 177 -4.40 14.41 -21.93
N SER A 178 -4.80 13.58 -22.88
CA SER A 178 -6.13 12.97 -22.91
C SER A 178 -6.04 11.48 -22.67
N TRP A 179 -6.96 10.95 -21.87
CA TRP A 179 -7.19 9.53 -21.71
C TRP A 179 -8.71 9.30 -21.70
N ASP A 180 -9.16 8.27 -22.40
CA ASP A 180 -10.59 8.06 -22.68
C ASP A 180 -11.25 9.37 -23.17
N ASP A 181 -12.32 9.81 -22.52
CA ASP A 181 -13.05 11.04 -22.85
C ASP A 181 -12.61 12.27 -22.02
N PHE A 182 -11.59 12.13 -21.16
CA PHE A 182 -11.14 13.21 -20.29
C PHE A 182 -9.86 13.86 -20.79
N ARG A 183 -9.77 15.19 -20.63
CA ARG A 183 -8.58 15.99 -20.98
C ARG A 183 -8.05 16.71 -19.75
N LEU A 184 -6.74 16.62 -19.54
CA LEU A 184 -6.03 17.25 -18.43
C LEU A 184 -4.91 18.13 -18.96
N SER A 185 -5.04 19.44 -18.75
CA SER A 185 -3.94 20.36 -19.01
C SER A 185 -2.85 20.27 -17.94
N MET A 186 -1.61 20.60 -18.29
CA MET A 186 -0.51 20.64 -17.32
C MET A 186 -0.71 21.74 -16.27
N ALA A 187 -1.46 22.81 -16.60
CA ALA A 187 -1.87 23.81 -15.62
C ALA A 187 -2.79 23.21 -14.56
N GLN A 188 -3.83 22.47 -14.98
CA GLN A 188 -4.73 21.75 -14.08
C GLN A 188 -3.99 20.70 -13.26
N PHE A 189 -3.11 19.90 -13.87
CA PHE A 189 -2.31 18.91 -13.16
C PHE A 189 -1.46 19.54 -12.04
N ARG A 190 -0.77 20.65 -12.35
CA ARG A 190 -0.02 21.42 -11.34
C ARG A 190 -0.92 21.97 -10.24
N GLN A 191 -2.12 22.44 -10.59
CA GLN A 191 -3.09 23.00 -9.65
C GLN A 191 -3.53 21.97 -8.60
N ILE A 192 -3.65 20.69 -8.94
CA ILE A 192 -3.95 19.62 -7.97
C ILE A 192 -2.90 19.59 -6.86
N GLY A 193 -1.62 19.59 -7.23
CA GLY A 193 -0.51 19.58 -6.29
C GLY A 193 -0.35 20.89 -5.49
N TYR A 194 -0.63 22.05 -6.10
CA TYR A 194 -0.62 23.33 -5.40
C TYR A 194 -1.76 23.45 -4.39
N SER A 195 -2.97 23.02 -4.75
CA SER A 195 -4.12 22.97 -3.84
C SER A 195 -3.83 22.09 -2.62
N ALA A 196 -3.20 20.93 -2.80
CA ALA A 196 -2.83 20.06 -1.68
C ALA A 196 -1.81 20.72 -0.74
N LEU A 197 -0.81 21.40 -1.31
CA LEU A 197 0.17 22.15 -0.53
C LEU A 197 -0.48 23.29 0.26
N GLU A 198 -1.37 24.05 -0.36
CA GLU A 198 -2.06 25.17 0.28
C GLU A 198 -2.95 24.71 1.44
N SER A 199 -3.75 23.64 1.23
CA SER A 199 -4.58 23.06 2.30
C SER A 199 -3.71 22.60 3.48
N ALA A 200 -2.68 21.79 3.21
CA ALA A 200 -1.77 21.29 4.24
C ALA A 200 -1.01 22.41 4.97
N ALA A 201 -0.55 23.43 4.25
CA ALA A 201 0.13 24.58 4.84
C ALA A 201 -0.79 25.37 5.75
N SER A 202 -2.04 25.60 5.33
CA SER A 202 -3.06 26.31 6.12
C SER A 202 -3.39 25.55 7.41
N SER A 203 -3.69 24.26 7.31
CA SER A 203 -3.97 23.39 8.46
C SER A 203 -2.76 23.31 9.40
N CYS A 204 -1.55 23.17 8.87
CA CYS A 204 -0.31 23.13 9.65
C CYS A 204 -0.08 24.46 10.39
N ASN A 205 -0.21 25.60 9.70
CA ASN A 205 -0.05 26.91 10.32
C ASN A 205 -1.08 27.14 11.44
N ARG A 206 -2.33 26.70 11.25
CA ARG A 206 -3.37 26.80 12.27
C ARG A 206 -3.07 25.93 13.49
N LEU A 207 -2.67 24.68 13.28
CA LEU A 207 -2.26 23.76 14.36
C LEU A 207 -1.01 24.24 15.10
N MET A 208 -0.14 24.98 14.42
CA MET A 208 1.03 25.62 15.01
C MET A 208 0.71 26.96 15.70
N TYR A 209 -0.55 27.40 15.77
CA TYR A 209 -0.93 28.72 16.31
C TYR A 209 -0.18 29.89 15.65
N GLY A 210 0.05 29.81 14.33
CA GLY A 210 0.83 30.78 13.57
C GLY A 210 2.33 30.80 13.90
N TRP A 211 2.80 29.89 14.76
CA TRP A 211 4.21 29.78 15.10
C TRP A 211 5.00 29.15 13.96
N GLN A 212 6.05 29.85 13.52
CA GLN A 212 6.95 29.37 12.48
C GLN A 212 8.37 29.18 13.05
N PRO A 213 8.63 28.06 13.74
CA PRO A 213 9.99 27.75 14.17
C PRO A 213 10.92 27.57 12.97
N ARG A 214 12.19 27.96 13.12
CA ARG A 214 13.20 27.74 12.09
C ARG A 214 13.37 26.23 11.85
N CYS A 215 13.11 25.79 10.63
CA CYS A 215 13.39 24.44 10.17
C CYS A 215 14.69 24.47 9.35
N ASP A 216 15.78 24.01 9.96
CA ASP A 216 17.12 23.99 9.35
C ASP A 216 17.57 22.54 9.18
N LEU A 217 17.12 21.91 8.09
CA LEU A 217 17.37 20.49 7.81
C LEU A 217 18.88 20.20 7.58
N GLU A 218 19.70 21.20 7.30
CA GLU A 218 21.16 21.05 7.20
C GLU A 218 21.79 20.66 8.54
N LYS A 219 21.20 21.11 9.64
CA LYS A 219 21.69 20.85 11.01
C LYS A 219 21.08 19.60 11.64
N ILE A 220 20.07 19.01 11.00
CA ILE A 220 19.41 17.81 11.51
C ILE A 220 20.30 16.61 11.27
N ARG A 221 20.70 15.95 12.36
CA ARG A 221 21.37 14.66 12.32
C ARG A 221 20.35 13.54 12.19
N ASP A 222 20.50 12.72 11.16
CA ASP A 222 19.70 11.50 11.00
C ASP A 222 20.58 10.33 10.58
N ARG A 223 20.78 9.35 11.48
CA ARG A 223 21.64 8.19 11.24
C ARG A 223 20.85 7.11 10.53
N LEU A 224 20.97 7.06 9.21
CA LEU A 224 20.28 6.07 8.37
C LEU A 224 20.62 4.61 8.73
N SER A 225 21.81 4.37 9.29
CA SER A 225 22.26 3.04 9.74
C SER A 225 21.69 2.62 11.09
N ASN A 226 21.09 3.54 11.86
CA ASN A 226 20.55 3.21 13.17
C ASN A 226 19.22 2.46 13.02
N ASN A 227 19.20 1.24 13.53
CA ASN A 227 18.10 0.28 13.50
C ASN A 227 17.43 0.08 14.87
N ALA A 228 17.82 0.83 15.90
CA ALA A 228 17.21 0.74 17.22
C ALA A 228 15.71 1.08 17.14
N GLU A 229 14.89 0.29 17.84
CA GLU A 229 13.45 0.53 17.96
C GLU A 229 13.19 1.95 18.51
N GLY A 230 12.21 2.64 17.94
CA GLY A 230 11.84 4.00 18.31
C GLY A 230 12.73 5.11 17.72
N TYR A 231 13.88 4.77 17.11
CA TYR A 231 14.79 5.78 16.56
C TYR A 231 14.22 6.50 15.33
N SER A 232 14.38 7.83 15.31
CA SER A 232 14.19 8.75 14.19
C SER A 232 15.08 9.98 14.38
N PHE A 233 15.08 10.92 13.42
CA PHE A 233 15.73 12.21 13.61
C PHE A 233 15.12 13.01 14.78
N VAL A 234 13.84 12.81 15.12
CA VAL A 234 13.19 13.50 16.24
C VAL A 234 13.75 13.02 17.58
N SER A 235 14.02 11.71 17.69
CA SER A 235 14.55 11.10 18.91
C SER A 235 16.09 11.15 18.99
N ASP A 236 16.78 11.62 17.96
CA ASP A 236 18.24 11.73 17.99
C ASP A 236 18.66 12.83 18.98
N PRO A 237 19.42 12.50 20.05
CA PRO A 237 19.73 13.47 21.11
C PRO A 237 20.47 14.72 20.63
N ALA A 238 21.22 14.66 19.52
CA ALA A 238 21.94 15.84 19.02
C ALA A 238 21.01 16.90 18.43
N ASN A 239 19.77 16.55 18.10
CA ASN A 239 18.83 17.50 17.52
C ASN A 239 18.02 18.25 18.59
N GLY A 240 17.94 17.72 19.84
CA GLY A 240 17.19 18.35 20.93
C GLY A 240 15.69 18.51 20.66
N LEU A 241 15.10 17.62 19.84
CA LEU A 241 13.72 17.77 19.36
C LEU A 241 12.66 17.05 20.19
N LEU A 242 13.06 16.14 21.10
CA LEU A 242 12.14 15.26 21.82
C LEU A 242 11.06 16.01 22.60
N GLU A 243 11.43 17.14 23.19
CA GLU A 243 10.55 17.99 24.02
C GLU A 243 10.12 19.28 23.30
N ALA A 244 10.50 19.47 22.03
CA ALA A 244 10.25 20.71 21.30
C ALA A 244 8.75 21.04 21.16
N TYR A 245 7.89 20.01 21.20
CA TYR A 245 6.43 20.15 21.19
C TYR A 245 5.87 20.85 22.45
N LEU A 246 6.61 20.91 23.56
CA LEU A 246 6.16 21.61 24.77
C LEU A 246 6.02 23.12 24.54
N GLU A 247 6.80 23.70 23.62
CA GLU A 247 6.62 25.10 23.23
C GLU A 247 5.30 25.30 22.44
N LEU A 248 4.91 24.32 21.62
CA LEU A 248 3.59 24.33 20.98
C LEU A 248 2.47 24.19 22.02
N SER A 249 2.65 23.30 23.00
CA SER A 249 1.72 23.17 24.13
C SER A 249 1.56 24.48 24.87
N ARG A 250 2.65 25.16 25.24
CA ARG A 250 2.62 26.46 25.92
C ARG A 250 1.82 27.50 25.13
N ARG A 251 2.00 27.55 23.80
CA ARG A 251 1.26 28.46 22.92
C ARG A 251 -0.22 28.12 22.87
N ALA A 252 -0.57 26.84 22.77
CA ALA A 252 -1.94 26.38 22.78
C ALA A 252 -2.66 26.72 24.10
N CYS A 253 -1.95 26.69 25.22
CA CYS A 253 -2.48 27.09 26.54
C CYS A 253 -2.66 28.61 26.68
N LEU A 254 -1.84 29.41 26.01
CA LEU A 254 -1.84 30.88 26.10
C LEU A 254 -2.63 31.57 24.97
N ALA A 255 -3.16 30.81 24.00
CA ALA A 255 -3.91 31.36 22.89
C ALA A 255 -5.25 31.92 23.36
N THR A 256 -5.56 33.15 22.96
CA THR A 256 -6.73 33.90 23.47
C THR A 256 -8.04 33.52 22.78
N ALA A 257 -8.00 33.15 21.50
CA ALA A 257 -9.21 32.82 20.72
C ALA A 257 -9.47 31.31 20.64
N ASP A 258 -8.44 30.51 20.34
CA ASP A 258 -8.53 29.06 20.11
C ASP A 258 -7.69 28.26 21.15
N GLY A 259 -7.62 28.77 22.39
CA GLY A 259 -6.89 28.14 23.49
C GLY A 259 -7.44 26.76 23.86
N LEU A 260 -6.56 25.88 24.37
CA LEU A 260 -6.94 24.52 24.78
C LEU A 260 -7.15 24.36 26.28
N MET A 261 -6.90 25.40 27.07
CA MET A 261 -7.06 25.38 28.53
C MET A 261 -8.10 26.40 28.97
N THR A 262 -8.85 26.01 30.00
CA THR A 262 -9.58 26.90 30.89
C THR A 262 -8.68 27.33 32.04
N ASP A 263 -9.18 28.14 32.97
CA ASP A 263 -8.40 28.68 34.11
C ASP A 263 -7.68 27.61 34.96
N SER A 264 -8.13 26.35 34.94
CA SER A 264 -7.53 25.28 35.75
C SER A 264 -7.44 23.89 35.10
N SER A 265 -7.93 23.70 33.87
CA SER A 265 -7.95 22.37 33.24
C SER A 265 -8.04 22.44 31.70
N TRP A 266 -7.76 21.32 31.03
CA TRP A 266 -7.97 21.20 29.59
C TRP A 266 -9.44 21.37 29.22
N ASP A 267 -9.73 22.26 28.27
CA ASP A 267 -11.04 22.32 27.61
C ASP A 267 -11.13 21.11 26.67
N LYS A 268 -11.85 20.06 27.10
CA LYS A 268 -11.98 18.82 26.33
C LYS A 268 -12.63 19.04 24.97
N ASP A 269 -13.51 20.03 24.80
CA ASP A 269 -14.14 20.31 23.52
C ASP A 269 -13.18 21.02 22.56
N ALA A 270 -12.41 21.99 23.07
CA ALA A 270 -11.33 22.61 22.30
C ALA A 270 -10.27 21.60 21.89
N VAL A 271 -9.88 20.72 22.83
CA VAL A 271 -8.93 19.63 22.56
C VAL A 271 -9.47 18.68 21.49
N ARG A 272 -10.74 18.26 21.55
CA ARG A 272 -11.35 17.43 20.49
C ARG A 272 -11.26 18.11 19.13
N ARG A 273 -11.61 19.40 19.04
CA ARG A 273 -11.50 20.18 17.78
C ARG A 273 -10.07 20.21 17.25
N TYR A 274 -9.09 20.44 18.12
CA TYR A 274 -7.67 20.43 17.75
C TYR A 274 -7.21 19.05 17.23
N LEU A 275 -7.63 17.97 17.90
CA LEU A 275 -7.31 16.61 17.49
C LEU A 275 -7.97 16.23 16.15
N THR A 276 -9.22 16.63 15.92
CA THR A 276 -9.88 16.48 14.61
C THR A 276 -9.10 17.21 13.51
N MET A 277 -8.60 18.41 13.78
CA MET A 277 -7.74 19.12 12.82
C MET A 277 -6.41 18.41 12.58
N CYS A 278 -5.83 17.76 13.60
CA CYS A 278 -4.63 16.93 13.42
C CYS A 278 -4.89 15.74 12.48
N ASP A 279 -6.09 15.14 12.54
CA ASP A 279 -6.49 14.06 11.65
C ASP A 279 -6.66 14.55 10.21
N VAL A 280 -7.24 15.75 10.03
CA VAL A 280 -7.33 16.42 8.72
C VAL A 280 -5.93 16.68 8.15
N LEU A 281 -5.03 17.29 8.92
CA LEU A 281 -3.65 17.53 8.47
C LEU A 281 -2.95 16.22 8.10
N ARG A 282 -3.17 15.12 8.83
CA ARG A 282 -2.57 13.82 8.49
C ARG A 282 -3.04 13.31 7.12
N GLN A 283 -4.33 13.49 6.79
CA GLN A 283 -4.87 13.17 5.46
C GLN A 283 -4.30 14.11 4.38
N GLU A 284 -4.14 15.39 4.67
CA GLU A 284 -3.55 16.35 3.74
C GLU A 284 -2.06 16.09 3.49
N ILE A 285 -1.30 15.65 4.52
CA ILE A 285 0.09 15.21 4.36
C ILE A 285 0.17 13.96 3.48
N MET A 286 -0.77 13.02 3.62
CA MET A 286 -0.85 11.84 2.76
C MET A 286 -1.00 12.25 1.29
N GLU A 287 -1.96 13.13 0.99
CA GLU A 287 -2.14 13.65 -0.38
C GLU A 287 -0.90 14.43 -0.84
N LEU A 288 -0.34 15.28 0.02
CA LEU A 288 0.83 16.10 -0.30
C LEU A 288 2.05 15.25 -0.67
N VAL A 289 2.34 14.22 0.12
CA VAL A 289 3.43 13.27 -0.17
C VAL A 289 3.15 12.51 -1.46
N HIS A 290 1.91 12.11 -1.72
CA HIS A 290 1.54 11.40 -2.95
C HIS A 290 1.67 12.27 -4.21
N LEU A 291 1.28 13.55 -4.12
CA LEU A 291 1.20 14.48 -5.26
C LEU A 291 2.53 15.21 -5.53
N LYS A 292 3.27 15.55 -4.46
CA LYS A 292 4.50 16.38 -4.54
C LYS A 292 5.78 15.62 -4.20
N GLY A 293 5.70 14.36 -3.78
CA GLY A 293 6.87 13.51 -3.49
C GLY A 293 7.53 12.88 -4.72
N GLY A 294 7.33 13.42 -5.91
CA GLY A 294 7.78 12.83 -7.18
C GLY A 294 6.81 11.78 -7.72
N GLN A 295 7.33 10.68 -8.26
CA GLN A 295 6.51 9.61 -8.83
C GLN A 295 5.59 8.95 -7.79
N ALA A 296 4.28 8.97 -8.06
CA ALA A 296 3.24 8.52 -7.14
C ALA A 296 3.48 7.08 -6.63
N PRO A 297 3.71 6.86 -5.32
CA PRO A 297 3.81 5.51 -4.75
C PRO A 297 2.49 4.76 -4.87
N ARG A 298 2.54 3.42 -4.86
CA ARG A 298 1.31 2.63 -4.69
C ARG A 298 0.76 2.82 -3.29
N GLY A 299 -0.56 2.76 -3.12
CA GLY A 299 -1.23 2.92 -1.83
C GLY A 299 -0.60 2.09 -0.70
N PRO A 300 -0.42 0.76 -0.87
CA PRO A 300 0.20 -0.08 0.16
C PRO A 300 1.67 0.28 0.48
N GLU A 301 2.41 0.78 -0.51
CA GLU A 301 3.80 1.22 -0.35
C GLU A 301 3.88 2.54 0.44
N LEU A 302 2.89 3.43 0.28
CA LEU A 302 2.80 4.69 1.03
C LEU A 302 2.37 4.45 2.48
N PHE A 303 1.37 3.61 2.70
CA PHE A 303 0.79 3.39 4.03
C PHE A 303 1.63 2.47 4.93
N SER A 304 2.62 1.78 4.38
CA SER A 304 3.64 1.05 5.15
C SER A 304 4.80 1.93 5.62
N VAL A 305 4.80 3.23 5.31
CA VAL A 305 5.85 4.16 5.75
C VAL A 305 5.75 4.40 7.25
N GLU A 306 6.84 4.16 7.95
CA GLU A 306 7.00 4.50 9.36
C GLU A 306 7.82 5.78 9.55
N HIS A 307 7.48 6.62 10.53
CA HIS A 307 8.21 7.87 10.82
C HIS A 307 9.39 7.65 11.78
N ARG A 308 9.35 6.55 12.53
CA ARG A 308 10.42 6.05 13.41
C ARG A 308 10.55 4.54 13.24
N ASN A 309 11.68 3.96 13.64
CA ASN A 309 11.86 2.52 13.55
C ASN A 309 10.83 1.79 14.43
N GLY A 310 10.14 0.81 13.85
CA GLY A 310 9.28 -0.12 14.59
C GLY A 310 10.07 -1.31 15.15
N PRO A 311 9.38 -2.28 15.77
CA PRO A 311 10.03 -3.45 16.38
C PRO A 311 10.80 -4.33 15.39
N SER A 312 10.33 -4.40 14.14
CA SER A 312 10.90 -5.27 13.09
C SER A 312 11.05 -4.55 11.74
N THR A 313 10.94 -3.23 11.74
CA THR A 313 10.82 -2.39 10.54
C THR A 313 11.64 -1.11 10.71
N LEU A 314 12.26 -0.65 9.62
CA LEU A 314 12.99 0.62 9.63
C LEU A 314 12.08 1.73 9.15
N ARG A 315 12.26 2.93 9.71
CA ARG A 315 11.55 4.14 9.29
C ARG A 315 11.71 4.39 7.79
N GLY A 316 10.65 4.88 7.18
CA GLY A 316 10.65 5.40 5.82
C GLY A 316 10.87 6.91 5.75
N VAL A 317 10.59 7.67 6.81
CA VAL A 317 10.88 9.12 6.84
C VAL A 317 12.29 9.36 7.34
N CYS A 318 13.10 10.07 6.56
CA CYS A 318 14.46 10.43 6.95
C CYS A 318 14.83 11.86 6.50
N VAL A 319 15.88 12.42 7.10
CA VAL A 319 16.59 13.59 6.57
C VAL A 319 17.88 13.15 5.89
N TYR A 320 18.08 13.57 4.64
CA TYR A 320 19.27 13.25 3.85
C TYR A 320 19.63 14.44 2.96
N LEU A 321 20.89 14.88 3.00
CA LEU A 321 21.40 16.04 2.26
C LEU A 321 20.49 17.28 2.41
N ALA A 322 20.15 17.61 3.67
CA ALA A 322 19.27 18.73 4.04
C ALA A 322 17.86 18.68 3.42
N ARG A 323 17.40 17.51 2.98
CA ARG A 323 16.07 17.29 2.43
C ARG A 323 15.36 16.18 3.19
N MET A 324 14.05 16.30 3.31
CA MET A 324 13.26 15.19 3.82
C MET A 324 13.01 14.19 2.70
N ILE A 325 13.19 12.91 3.02
CA ILE A 325 12.98 11.81 2.09
C ILE A 325 11.95 10.82 2.64
N ILE A 326 11.17 10.24 1.72
CA ILE A 326 10.25 9.14 1.98
C ILE A 326 10.78 7.90 1.26
N LYS A 327 11.18 6.89 2.03
CA LYS A 327 11.60 5.59 1.56
C LYS A 327 10.42 4.64 1.59
N CYS A 328 9.98 4.21 0.41
CA CYS A 328 8.96 3.17 0.27
C CYS A 328 9.64 1.85 -0.15
N ARG A 329 9.15 0.74 0.38
CA ARG A 329 9.62 -0.60 0.01
C ARG A 329 8.65 -1.22 -0.99
N HIS A 330 9.17 -1.57 -2.16
CA HIS A 330 8.39 -2.21 -3.20
C HIS A 330 8.27 -3.72 -2.93
N GLN A 331 7.08 -4.16 -2.53
CA GLN A 331 6.84 -5.54 -2.11
C GLN A 331 6.50 -6.52 -3.26
N LYS A 332 6.14 -6.05 -4.47
CA LYS A 332 5.70 -6.95 -5.55
C LYS A 332 6.83 -7.87 -6.04
N SER A 333 8.06 -7.36 -6.16
CA SER A 333 9.22 -8.19 -6.53
C SER A 333 9.61 -9.19 -5.43
N ARG A 334 9.40 -8.84 -4.15
CA ARG A 334 9.76 -9.71 -3.02
C ARG A 334 9.04 -11.07 -3.08
N ARG A 335 7.77 -11.10 -3.50
CA ARG A 335 7.00 -12.36 -3.63
C ARG A 335 7.53 -13.30 -4.73
N ALA A 336 8.20 -12.77 -5.75
CA ALA A 336 8.65 -13.54 -6.90
C ALA A 336 10.18 -13.79 -6.92
N THR A 337 10.98 -12.82 -6.49
CA THR A 337 12.45 -12.85 -6.59
C THR A 337 13.17 -12.78 -5.25
N ASN A 338 12.43 -12.67 -4.13
CA ASN A 338 12.95 -12.38 -2.79
C ASN A 338 13.81 -11.10 -2.70
N ASN A 339 13.82 -10.27 -3.76
CA ASN A 339 14.52 -8.99 -3.79
C ASN A 339 13.52 -7.86 -3.52
N GLU A 340 13.79 -7.08 -2.47
CA GLU A 340 13.05 -5.87 -2.14
C GLU A 340 13.74 -4.65 -2.77
N PHE A 341 13.03 -3.93 -3.63
CA PHE A 341 13.52 -2.67 -4.19
C PHE A 341 13.04 -1.51 -3.32
N GLN A 342 13.93 -0.55 -3.03
CA GLN A 342 13.59 0.65 -2.28
C GLN A 342 13.50 1.84 -3.22
N VAL A 343 12.41 2.61 -3.10
CA VAL A 343 12.23 3.86 -3.83
C VAL A 343 12.36 5.01 -2.84
N VAL A 344 13.36 5.86 -3.05
CA VAL A 344 13.57 7.07 -2.26
C VAL A 344 12.94 8.27 -2.99
N ARG A 345 12.10 9.00 -2.28
CA ARG A 345 11.40 10.19 -2.78
C ARG A 345 11.84 11.42 -2.01
N PHE A 346 12.37 12.42 -2.70
CA PHE A 346 12.74 13.69 -2.10
C PHE A 346 11.53 14.61 -2.06
N LEU A 347 11.22 15.13 -0.88
CA LEU A 347 10.19 16.14 -0.72
C LEU A 347 10.78 17.52 -1.06
N PRO A 348 10.04 18.38 -1.78
CA PRO A 348 10.40 19.79 -1.93
C PRO A 348 10.46 20.52 -0.57
N PRO A 349 11.04 21.73 -0.50
CA PRO A 349 11.24 22.46 0.76
C PRO A 349 9.95 22.70 1.57
N GLU A 350 8.86 23.14 0.95
CA GLU A 350 7.62 23.45 1.66
C GLU A 350 6.92 22.18 2.20
N PRO A 351 6.73 21.10 1.41
CA PRO A 351 6.28 19.81 1.95
C PRO A 351 7.19 19.27 3.05
N SER A 352 8.52 19.40 2.92
CA SER A 352 9.47 18.98 3.96
C SER A 352 9.24 19.73 5.27
N ARG A 353 8.97 21.04 5.22
CA ARG A 353 8.67 21.85 6.39
C ARG A 353 7.39 21.42 7.08
N ILE A 354 6.33 21.14 6.33
CA ILE A 354 5.04 20.69 6.87
C ILE A 354 5.20 19.33 7.56
N VAL A 355 5.86 18.37 6.91
CA VAL A 355 6.09 17.04 7.51
C VAL A 355 7.01 17.14 8.73
N TYR A 356 8.04 18.00 8.69
CA TYR A 356 8.88 18.28 9.85
C TYR A 356 8.07 18.83 11.03
N GLN A 357 7.27 19.87 10.80
CA GLN A 357 6.45 20.48 11.86
C GLN A 357 5.44 19.49 12.43
N TYR A 358 4.86 18.66 11.56
CA TYR A 358 3.97 17.59 11.97
C TYR A 358 4.66 16.59 12.90
N LEU A 359 5.85 16.09 12.53
CA LEU A 359 6.55 15.06 13.30
C LEU A 359 7.18 15.60 14.60
N VAL A 360 7.67 16.84 14.59
CA VAL A 360 8.40 17.43 15.72
C VAL A 360 7.45 18.06 16.75
N TYR A 361 6.36 18.70 16.31
CA TYR A 361 5.51 19.49 17.20
C TYR A 361 4.09 18.92 17.29
N ILE A 362 3.39 18.81 16.15
CA ILE A 362 1.94 18.57 16.15
C ILE A 362 1.61 17.16 16.63
N ARG A 363 2.27 16.13 16.06
CA ARG A 363 2.04 14.73 16.38
C ARG A 363 2.34 14.41 17.85
N PRO A 364 3.53 14.71 18.41
CA PRO A 364 3.81 14.44 19.83
C PRO A 364 2.88 15.22 20.76
N PHE A 365 2.50 16.46 20.41
CA PHE A 365 1.52 17.21 21.17
C PHE A 365 0.14 16.55 21.14
N ALA A 366 -0.34 16.12 19.98
CA ALA A 366 -1.60 15.38 19.85
C ALA A 366 -1.58 14.07 20.68
N CYS A 367 -0.49 13.29 20.62
CA CYS A 367 -0.33 12.10 21.45
C CYS A 367 -0.39 12.43 22.96
N MET A 368 0.22 13.53 23.38
CA MET A 368 0.15 14.00 24.78
C MET A 368 -1.29 14.37 25.17
N LEU A 369 -2.02 15.09 24.31
CA LEU A 369 -3.42 15.46 24.55
C LEU A 369 -4.33 14.22 24.65
N TYR A 370 -4.17 13.22 23.78
CA TYR A 370 -4.92 11.96 23.87
C TYR A 370 -4.74 11.27 25.22
N ARG A 371 -3.49 11.20 25.71
CA ARG A 371 -3.18 10.60 27.00
C ARG A 371 -3.72 11.44 28.16
N ALA A 372 -3.45 12.74 28.16
CA ALA A 372 -3.79 13.63 29.27
C ALA A 372 -5.30 13.89 29.40
N CYS A 373 -6.04 13.99 28.29
CA CYS A 373 -7.45 14.36 28.29
C CYS A 373 -8.41 13.17 28.22
N PHE A 374 -7.97 12.05 27.63
CA PHE A 374 -8.83 10.89 27.33
C PHE A 374 -8.25 9.55 27.81
N GLY A 375 -7.02 9.51 28.35
CA GLY A 375 -6.40 8.26 28.80
C GLY A 375 -6.10 7.27 27.66
N LEU A 376 -6.02 7.76 26.42
CA LEU A 376 -5.79 6.93 25.24
C LEU A 376 -4.33 6.99 24.78
N ASP A 377 -3.70 5.84 24.60
CA ASP A 377 -2.38 5.74 23.98
C ASP A 377 -2.52 5.45 22.48
N VAL A 378 -2.36 6.49 21.67
CA VAL A 378 -2.49 6.43 20.21
C VAL A 378 -1.13 6.40 19.50
N ASP A 379 -0.06 6.16 20.26
CA ASP A 379 1.29 6.20 19.70
C ASP A 379 1.52 5.06 18.70
N SER A 380 2.18 5.41 17.60
CA SER A 380 2.38 4.52 16.46
C SER A 380 3.64 4.90 15.71
N SER A 381 4.38 3.90 15.23
CA SER A 381 5.48 4.12 14.29
C SER A 381 4.98 4.43 12.87
N LEU A 382 3.76 4.04 12.51
CA LEU A 382 3.16 4.31 11.20
C LEU A 382 2.96 5.82 11.01
N LEU A 383 3.35 6.33 9.84
CA LEU A 383 3.09 7.73 9.49
C LEU A 383 1.59 7.97 9.29
N PHE A 384 0.90 7.02 8.66
CA PHE A 384 -0.51 7.10 8.27
C PHE A 384 -1.33 5.96 8.91
N SER A 385 -1.95 6.27 10.05
CA SER A 385 -2.86 5.40 10.78
C SER A 385 -3.95 6.24 11.46
N SER A 386 -5.07 5.60 11.79
CA SER A 386 -6.14 6.24 12.59
C SER A 386 -5.76 6.21 14.07
N PRO A 387 -6.07 7.24 14.87
CA PRO A 387 -5.96 7.18 16.33
C PRO A 387 -6.76 6.01 16.95
N ALA A 388 -7.88 5.61 16.33
CA ALA A 388 -8.69 4.47 16.78
C ALA A 388 -8.04 3.12 16.50
N ARG A 389 -7.16 3.05 15.48
CA ARG A 389 -6.43 1.84 15.09
C ARG A 389 -4.96 2.19 14.82
N PRO A 390 -4.20 2.55 15.87
CA PRO A 390 -2.86 3.12 15.70
C PRO A 390 -1.86 2.11 15.11
N LYS A 391 -2.12 0.81 15.26
CA LYS A 391 -1.27 -0.28 14.74
C LYS A 391 -1.66 -0.76 13.34
N GLU A 392 -2.76 -0.25 12.78
CA GLU A 392 -3.21 -0.62 11.44
C GLU A 392 -2.89 0.51 10.45
N PRO A 393 -2.20 0.22 9.33
CA PRO A 393 -2.00 1.20 8.29
C PRO A 393 -3.33 1.52 7.59
N TRP A 394 -3.47 2.75 7.10
CA TRP A 394 -4.56 3.07 6.19
C TRP A 394 -4.54 2.20 4.92
N LYS A 395 -5.69 2.09 4.27
CA LYS A 395 -5.86 1.30 3.04
C LYS A 395 -6.01 2.24 1.83
N THR A 396 -5.67 1.75 0.63
CA THR A 396 -5.78 2.49 -0.65
C THR A 396 -7.08 3.27 -0.83
N PRO A 397 -8.27 2.78 -0.42
CA PRO A 397 -9.51 3.56 -0.55
C PRO A 397 -9.51 4.91 0.17
N VAL A 398 -8.76 5.07 1.27
CA VAL A 398 -8.64 6.36 1.98
C VAL A 398 -7.98 7.41 1.07
N LEU A 399 -6.87 7.04 0.43
CA LEU A 399 -6.19 7.91 -0.53
C LEU A 399 -7.06 8.15 -1.78
N SER A 400 -7.72 7.11 -2.30
CA SER A 400 -8.57 7.24 -3.48
C SER A 400 -9.72 8.22 -3.25
N LYS A 401 -10.43 8.11 -2.11
CA LYS A 401 -11.51 9.03 -1.75
C LYS A 401 -11.01 10.46 -1.56
N ALA A 402 -9.85 10.65 -0.91
CA ALA A 402 -9.27 11.99 -0.73
C ALA A 402 -8.91 12.63 -2.07
N LEU A 403 -8.22 11.88 -2.93
CA LEU A 403 -7.78 12.33 -4.24
C LEU A 403 -8.97 12.65 -5.15
N GLN A 404 -9.97 11.76 -5.23
CA GLN A 404 -11.19 11.98 -6.00
C GLN A 404 -11.91 13.25 -5.57
N ARG A 405 -12.08 13.50 -4.26
CA ARG A 405 -12.69 14.74 -3.76
C ARG A 405 -11.92 15.98 -4.18
N ARG A 406 -10.58 15.92 -4.15
CA ARG A 406 -9.73 17.04 -4.55
C ARG A 406 -9.81 17.31 -6.04
N THR A 407 -9.69 16.28 -6.87
CA THR A 407 -9.74 16.44 -8.32
C THR A 407 -11.14 16.82 -8.79
N GLU A 408 -12.20 16.31 -8.16
CA GLU A 408 -13.58 16.73 -8.46
C GLU A 408 -13.74 18.24 -8.28
N ARG A 409 -13.22 18.80 -7.18
CA ARG A 409 -13.29 20.25 -6.91
C ARG A 409 -12.51 21.10 -7.91
N ILE A 410 -11.38 20.59 -8.41
CA ILE A 410 -10.44 21.36 -9.25
C ILE A 410 -10.76 21.17 -10.74
N LEU A 411 -11.20 19.98 -11.12
CA LEU A 411 -11.35 19.55 -12.50
C LEU A 411 -12.81 19.32 -12.91
N GLY A 412 -13.74 19.22 -11.95
CA GLY A 412 -15.09 18.70 -12.21
C GLY A 412 -15.11 17.21 -12.55
N HIS A 413 -14.05 16.47 -12.20
CA HIS A 413 -13.92 15.04 -12.49
C HIS A 413 -13.12 14.30 -11.41
N PRO A 414 -13.56 13.11 -10.96
CA PRO A 414 -12.91 12.39 -9.89
C PRO A 414 -11.84 11.46 -10.48
N ILE A 415 -10.58 11.63 -10.05
CA ILE A 415 -9.45 10.81 -10.47
C ILE A 415 -9.01 9.95 -9.29
N GLY A 416 -9.09 8.62 -9.46
CA GLY A 416 -8.60 7.66 -8.48
C GLY A 416 -7.07 7.49 -8.51
N VAL A 417 -6.54 6.76 -7.52
CA VAL A 417 -5.08 6.54 -7.36
C VAL A 417 -4.44 5.90 -8.59
N GLN A 418 -5.10 4.91 -9.20
CA GLN A 418 -4.57 4.21 -10.37
C GLN A 418 -4.43 5.14 -11.57
N ALA A 419 -5.50 5.85 -11.93
CA ALA A 419 -5.49 6.79 -13.06
C ALA A 419 -4.48 7.93 -12.83
N TYR A 420 -4.45 8.52 -11.63
CA TYR A 420 -3.47 9.56 -11.30
C TYR A 420 -2.03 9.06 -11.46
N ARG A 421 -1.74 7.84 -10.98
CA ARG A 421 -0.42 7.24 -11.12
C ARG A 421 -0.05 7.04 -12.59
N GLN A 422 -0.94 6.52 -13.42
CA GLN A 422 -0.67 6.33 -14.85
C GLN A 422 -0.45 7.66 -15.58
N LEU A 423 -1.24 8.68 -15.26
CA LEU A 423 -1.05 10.04 -15.77
C LEU A 423 0.29 10.63 -15.31
N SER A 424 0.64 10.48 -14.04
CA SER A 424 1.93 10.94 -13.49
C SER A 424 3.13 10.29 -14.19
N ILE A 425 3.02 9.00 -14.53
CA ILE A 425 4.04 8.27 -15.32
C ILE A 425 4.12 8.86 -16.72
N ALA A 426 2.98 8.98 -17.43
CA ALA A 426 2.93 9.55 -18.78
C ALA A 426 3.52 10.96 -18.84
N ILE A 427 3.16 11.84 -17.89
CA ILE A 427 3.68 13.21 -17.78
C ILE A 427 5.19 13.21 -17.56
N THR A 428 5.70 12.29 -16.73
CA THR A 428 7.14 12.19 -16.46
C THR A 428 7.91 11.67 -17.67
N GLU A 429 7.35 10.70 -18.39
CA GLU A 429 7.91 10.20 -19.65
C GLU A 429 7.99 11.32 -20.71
N LYS A 430 6.95 12.15 -20.82
CA LYS A 430 6.90 13.28 -21.77
C LYS A 430 7.85 14.43 -21.39
N HIS A 431 7.89 14.84 -20.13
CA HIS A 431 8.53 16.10 -19.72
C HIS A 431 9.86 15.95 -18.96
N ILE A 432 10.15 14.79 -18.36
CA ILE A 432 11.28 14.64 -17.42
C ILE A 432 12.32 13.65 -17.95
N LYS A 433 11.92 12.60 -18.66
CA LYS A 433 12.84 11.53 -19.08
C LYS A 433 14.01 11.99 -19.95
N HIS A 434 13.83 13.04 -20.74
CA HIS A 434 14.90 13.66 -21.52
C HIS A 434 15.92 14.43 -20.67
N ILE A 435 15.57 14.75 -19.42
CA ILE A 435 16.36 15.59 -18.50
C ILE A 435 17.10 14.74 -17.45
N SER A 436 16.64 13.49 -17.22
CA SER A 436 17.23 12.58 -16.23
C SER A 436 17.64 11.26 -16.87
N LYS A 437 18.96 10.97 -16.91
CA LYS A 437 19.44 9.65 -17.32
C LYS A 437 19.11 8.62 -16.23
N PRO A 438 18.41 7.52 -16.54
CA PRO A 438 18.23 6.43 -15.59
C PRO A 438 19.60 5.84 -15.25
N PHE A 439 19.77 5.49 -13.98
CA PHE A 439 21.02 4.99 -13.43
C PHE A 439 20.76 3.59 -12.85
N ASN A 440 21.55 2.59 -13.28
CA ASN A 440 21.43 1.22 -12.79
C ASN A 440 22.60 0.89 -11.86
N ARG A 441 22.30 0.82 -10.55
CA ARG A 441 23.31 0.50 -9.53
C ARG A 441 23.91 -0.90 -9.62
N HIS A 442 23.28 -1.78 -10.39
CA HIS A 442 23.69 -3.17 -10.60
C HIS A 442 24.29 -3.37 -12.00
N ASP A 443 24.48 -2.30 -12.75
CA ASP A 443 25.22 -2.37 -14.00
C ASP A 443 26.72 -2.33 -13.71
N ASP A 444 27.30 -3.53 -13.59
CA ASP A 444 28.72 -3.78 -13.42
C ASP A 444 29.39 -4.26 -14.72
N ARG A 445 28.63 -4.32 -15.83
CA ARG A 445 29.04 -4.99 -17.07
C ARG A 445 29.08 -4.09 -18.29
N THR A 446 28.33 -2.99 -18.33
CA THR A 446 28.36 -2.09 -19.49
C THR A 446 29.53 -1.11 -19.41
N LYS A 447 29.86 -0.50 -20.55
CA LYS A 447 30.89 0.56 -20.64
C LYS A 447 30.51 1.83 -19.87
N GLU A 448 29.26 1.95 -19.44
CA GLU A 448 28.69 3.08 -18.71
C GLU A 448 28.58 2.79 -17.21
N ALA A 449 29.02 1.60 -16.77
CA ALA A 449 29.08 1.21 -15.37
C ALA A 449 30.02 2.13 -14.58
N ASP A 450 29.45 2.89 -13.64
CA ASP A 450 30.23 3.69 -12.70
C ASP A 450 30.73 2.79 -11.56
N ILE A 451 32.05 2.62 -11.46
CA ILE A 451 32.70 1.70 -10.53
C ILE A 451 32.53 2.15 -9.06
N ASN A 452 32.25 3.44 -8.82
CA ASN A 452 32.08 3.98 -7.45
C ASN A 452 30.67 3.78 -6.89
N VAL A 453 29.77 3.21 -7.68
CA VAL A 453 28.34 3.04 -7.36
C VAL A 453 28.09 2.08 -6.20
N ALA A 454 28.98 1.11 -5.99
CA ALA A 454 28.87 0.19 -4.86
C ALA A 454 28.89 0.93 -3.51
N PHE A 455 29.41 2.17 -3.48
CA PHE A 455 29.54 3.03 -2.31
C PHE A 455 28.50 4.18 -2.25
N ALA A 456 27.61 4.29 -3.24
CA ALA A 456 26.59 5.34 -3.35
C ALA A 456 25.27 5.02 -2.63
#